data_AF-H2URY0-F1
#
_entry.id   AF-H2URY0-F1
#
_cell.length_a   1.000
_cell.length_b   1.000
_cell.length_c   1.000
_cell.angle_alpha   90.00
_cell.angle_beta   90.00
_cell.angle_gamma   90.00
#
_symmetry.space_group_name_H-M   'P 1'
#
loop_
_entity.id
_entity.type
_entity.pdbx_description
1 polymer ?
#
loop_
_entity_poly.entity_id
_entity_poly.type
_entity_poly.pdbx_seq_one_letter_code
_entity_poly.pdbx_strand_id
1 'polypeptide(L)'
;MLLRDLNISAAVLLLWVQALHGSTLPAVSSYEFTAYRMQQYNLAQQKHGCRGAIVVAEARSADEPSLTRRCVIMKVPDFTTEKYLQAQKQHAAAVLILLPRNISSVPFDTIKNFMLSERDALLKETLMPVYVVPEDEQMLYMYEEVKQAAAMHASSIFIRVLRSMVTATAFQILVSNNAPIKAVTDNAVVTLEGVLPGIGEDAPTIVLTAHYDSFGLVPWLSYGADSNGSGVTILLELARLFQKLYSSPHTRPPFHLMFSLTGGGKYNFLGTKRWIEENLDHAESSLLQDNVAFVLCLDTLANSDELYMHVSRPPKPDTPMQAFIHLLEEVVSSRFPWVKVGLIHKKINLVDSSVAWEHERYSLRKIPGFTLSRLEDPRSELRGSILDTLSQVDLRKLKRNGMIVAEALARYMYNLSDKGSPKDVQVFKGQMEFHDGRLSSLMSVLTSVPRASQLLDREPSHVLLVSSLEHEFKRYLQQVYRHTFQQDKRDPDITFFDQMNQPIVMYRVKPAAFDLFLGGCIAAYLGIVYYAIQNFGDLYTKLKAAVKSKHQ
;
A
#
# COMPACT_ATOMS: atom_id res chain seq x y z
N MET A 1 -71.64 10.39 -2.29
CA MET A 1 -70.45 10.63 -3.15
C MET A 1 -69.23 10.94 -2.30
N LEU A 2 -69.29 11.90 -1.35
CA LEU A 2 -68.21 12.25 -0.41
C LEU A 2 -67.58 11.10 0.42
N LEU A 3 -68.35 10.08 0.85
CA LEU A 3 -67.78 8.96 1.62
C LEU A 3 -66.89 8.03 0.78
N ARG A 4 -67.09 8.00 -0.54
CA ARG A 4 -66.35 7.11 -1.45
C ARG A 4 -64.99 7.70 -1.80
N ASP A 5 -64.91 9.03 -1.93
CA ASP A 5 -63.67 9.76 -2.21
C ASP A 5 -62.73 9.81 -0.99
N LEU A 6 -63.28 9.80 0.24
CA LEU A 6 -62.50 9.73 1.48
C LEU A 6 -61.84 8.36 1.67
N ASN A 7 -62.55 7.27 1.35
CA ASN A 7 -61.99 5.91 1.38
C ASN A 7 -60.93 5.69 0.31
N ILE A 8 -61.06 6.30 -0.87
CA ILE A 8 -60.04 6.23 -1.93
C ILE A 8 -58.81 7.03 -1.52
N SER A 9 -58.97 8.22 -0.93
CA SER A 9 -57.84 9.04 -0.43
C SER A 9 -57.11 8.37 0.74
N ALA A 10 -57.85 7.74 1.66
CA ALA A 10 -57.26 6.98 2.77
C ALA A 10 -56.57 5.69 2.28
N ALA A 11 -57.13 4.99 1.29
CA ALA A 11 -56.51 3.83 0.67
C ALA A 11 -55.25 4.20 -0.13
N VAL A 12 -55.24 5.35 -0.82
CA VAL A 12 -54.06 5.88 -1.51
C VAL A 12 -52.98 6.27 -0.51
N LEU A 13 -53.33 6.90 0.63
CA LEU A 13 -52.38 7.18 1.71
C LEU A 13 -51.80 5.89 2.31
N LEU A 14 -52.61 4.85 2.52
CA LEU A 14 -52.15 3.54 3.02
C LEU A 14 -51.27 2.79 2.00
N LEU A 15 -51.57 2.89 0.70
CA LEU A 15 -50.73 2.34 -0.37
C LEU A 15 -49.38 3.09 -0.51
N TRP A 16 -49.36 4.40 -0.28
CA TRP A 16 -48.12 5.19 -0.24
C TRP A 16 -47.25 4.86 0.97
N VAL A 17 -47.85 4.55 2.13
CA VAL A 17 -47.12 4.07 3.32
C VAL A 17 -46.51 2.69 3.07
N GLN A 18 -47.16 1.82 2.29
CA GLN A 18 -46.58 0.52 1.90
C GLN A 18 -45.47 0.63 0.84
N ALA A 19 -45.47 1.67 -0.01
CA ALA A 19 -44.36 1.97 -0.93
C ALA A 19 -43.13 2.59 -0.25
N LEU A 20 -43.25 2.95 1.04
CA LEU A 20 -42.18 3.46 1.91
C LEU A 20 -41.48 2.36 2.72
N HIS A 21 -41.53 1.10 2.25
CA HIS A 21 -40.64 0.05 2.76
C HIS A 21 -39.19 0.42 2.40
N GLY A 22 -38.56 1.16 3.32
CA GLY A 22 -37.12 1.25 3.44
C GLY A 22 -36.53 -0.15 3.52
N SER A 23 -35.40 -0.30 2.85
CA SER A 23 -34.56 -1.48 2.78
C SER A 23 -34.60 -2.33 4.06
N THR A 24 -34.90 -3.61 3.86
CA THR A 24 -34.97 -4.67 4.85
C THR A 24 -33.57 -5.15 5.26
N LEU A 25 -32.84 -4.34 6.02
CA LEU A 25 -31.64 -4.75 6.76
C LEU A 25 -31.70 -4.12 8.16
N PRO A 26 -31.11 -4.76 9.19
CA PRO A 26 -31.28 -4.35 10.57
C PRO A 26 -30.86 -2.90 10.73
N ALA A 27 -31.63 -2.16 11.55
CA ALA A 27 -31.34 -0.79 11.95
C ALA A 27 -30.07 -0.74 12.82
N VAL A 28 -28.92 -1.07 12.24
CA VAL A 28 -27.62 -0.87 12.86
C VAL A 28 -27.36 0.63 12.77
N SER A 29 -27.64 1.33 13.87
CA SER A 29 -27.51 2.79 13.98
C SER A 29 -26.06 3.24 13.85
N SER A 30 -25.10 2.37 14.12
CA SER A 30 -23.66 2.64 14.13
C SER A 30 -22.87 1.41 13.72
N TYR A 31 -21.96 1.58 12.77
CA TYR A 31 -21.02 0.56 12.34
C TYR A 31 -19.59 1.02 12.67
N GLU A 32 -18.84 0.18 13.37
CA GLU A 32 -17.45 0.44 13.74
C GLU A 32 -16.52 -0.40 12.87
N PHE A 33 -15.53 0.24 12.27
CA PHE A 33 -14.51 -0.42 11.45
C PHE A 33 -13.14 0.19 11.71
N THR A 34 -12.09 -0.59 11.45
CA THR A 34 -10.72 -0.08 11.50
C THR A 34 -10.38 0.56 10.17
N ALA A 35 -10.00 1.84 10.22
CA ALA A 35 -9.48 2.57 9.09
C ALA A 35 -8.00 2.84 9.25
N TYR A 36 -7.28 2.81 8.15
CA TYR A 36 -5.85 3.02 8.15
C TYR A 36 -5.52 4.36 7.54
N ARG A 37 -4.86 5.21 8.32
CA ARG A 37 -4.49 6.55 7.92
C ARG A 37 -3.33 6.50 6.93
N MET A 38 -3.37 7.36 5.93
CA MET A 38 -2.24 7.66 5.06
C MET A 38 -1.01 8.02 5.89
N GLN A 39 0.16 7.58 5.44
CA GLN A 39 1.39 7.81 6.17
C GLN A 39 1.71 9.29 6.32
N GLN A 40 2.39 9.59 7.41
CA GLN A 40 3.00 10.89 7.69
C GLN A 40 4.46 10.62 8.03
N TYR A 41 5.38 11.28 7.34
CA TYR A 41 6.79 11.19 7.66
C TYR A 41 7.52 12.46 7.22
N ASN A 42 8.61 12.79 7.91
CA ASN A 42 9.55 13.78 7.40
C ASN A 42 10.84 13.08 7.03
N LEU A 43 11.29 13.27 5.80
CA LEU A 43 12.59 12.81 5.32
C LEU A 43 13.54 14.01 5.39
N ALA A 44 14.53 13.96 6.28
CA ALA A 44 15.29 15.12 6.71
C ALA A 44 14.34 16.29 7.09
N GLN A 45 14.31 17.37 6.31
CA GLN A 45 13.45 18.54 6.54
C GLN A 45 12.18 18.60 5.67
N GLN A 46 12.02 17.67 4.73
CA GLN A 46 10.85 17.65 3.83
C GLN A 46 9.70 16.86 4.46
N LYS A 47 8.50 17.44 4.46
CA LYS A 47 7.30 16.87 5.05
C LYS A 47 6.46 16.18 3.98
N HIS A 48 6.04 14.95 4.26
CA HIS A 48 5.27 14.14 3.33
C HIS A 48 4.01 13.56 3.97
N GLY A 49 3.01 13.36 3.13
CA GLY A 49 1.74 12.72 3.49
C GLY A 49 0.76 13.61 4.25
N CYS A 50 -0.12 12.99 5.04
CA CYS A 50 -1.24 13.69 5.70
C CYS A 50 -0.96 13.97 7.18
N ARG A 51 -1.38 15.14 7.68
CA ARG A 51 -1.19 15.58 9.08
C ARG A 51 -2.49 15.67 9.88
N GLY A 52 -3.63 15.54 9.21
CA GLY A 52 -4.93 15.45 9.88
C GLY A 52 -5.14 14.05 10.46
N ALA A 53 -5.92 13.95 11.54
CA ALA A 53 -6.33 12.67 12.13
C ALA A 53 -7.73 12.70 12.76
N ILE A 54 -8.22 13.88 13.16
CA ILE A 54 -9.52 13.99 13.81
C ILE A 54 -10.54 14.32 12.72
N VAL A 55 -11.57 13.48 12.60
CA VAL A 55 -12.65 13.67 11.62
C VAL A 55 -13.99 13.53 12.33
N VAL A 56 -14.80 14.58 12.19
CA VAL A 56 -16.22 14.60 12.52
C VAL A 56 -16.93 15.26 11.35
N ALA A 57 -17.44 14.45 10.43
CA ALA A 57 -18.01 14.97 9.19
C ALA A 57 -19.08 14.06 8.60
N GLU A 58 -20.02 14.65 7.89
CA GLU A 58 -21.00 13.90 7.10
C GLU A 58 -20.33 13.27 5.88
N ALA A 59 -20.60 12.00 5.64
CA ALA A 59 -20.07 11.21 4.55
C ALA A 59 -20.83 11.47 3.26
N ARG A 60 -20.11 11.81 2.18
CA ARG A 60 -20.65 12.16 0.86
C ARG A 60 -19.87 11.46 -0.26
N SER A 61 -20.54 11.23 -1.39
CA SER A 61 -19.89 10.67 -2.58
C SER A 61 -18.95 11.69 -3.22
N ALA A 62 -17.92 11.21 -3.92
CA ALA A 62 -17.02 12.04 -4.71
C ALA A 62 -17.69 12.78 -5.87
N ASP A 63 -18.89 12.35 -6.27
CA ASP A 63 -19.64 12.96 -7.38
C ASP A 63 -20.47 14.19 -6.95
N GLU A 64 -20.49 14.53 -5.65
CA GLU A 64 -21.20 15.72 -5.18
C GLU A 64 -20.46 17.03 -5.54
N PRO A 65 -21.18 18.11 -5.88
CA PRO A 65 -20.58 19.37 -6.29
C PRO A 65 -19.89 20.13 -5.15
N SER A 66 -20.35 19.94 -3.91
CA SER A 66 -19.82 20.60 -2.71
C SER A 66 -19.33 19.57 -1.69
N LEU A 67 -18.01 19.56 -1.49
CA LEU A 67 -17.30 18.64 -0.61
C LEU A 67 -16.81 19.33 0.68
N THR A 68 -17.13 20.62 0.86
CA THR A 68 -16.64 21.45 1.95
C THR A 68 -17.06 20.90 3.31
N ARG A 69 -16.08 20.62 4.18
CA ARG A 69 -16.28 20.01 5.52
C ARG A 69 -17.03 18.67 5.49
N ARG A 70 -17.03 17.96 4.35
CA ARG A 70 -17.59 16.61 4.21
C ARG A 70 -16.49 15.56 4.19
N CYS A 71 -16.80 14.35 4.60
CA CYS A 71 -15.93 13.19 4.39
C CYS A 71 -16.27 12.58 3.03
N VAL A 72 -15.33 12.59 2.10
CA VAL A 72 -15.56 12.12 0.73
C VAL A 72 -15.23 10.63 0.65
N ILE A 73 -16.20 9.79 0.34
CA ILE A 73 -15.99 8.36 0.13
C ILE A 73 -15.71 8.10 -1.35
N MET A 74 -14.58 7.43 -1.63
CA MET A 74 -14.13 7.05 -2.96
C MET A 74 -13.88 5.54 -3.02
N LYS A 75 -14.34 4.87 -4.08
CA LYS A 75 -13.79 3.56 -4.43
C LYS A 75 -12.48 3.74 -5.21
N VAL A 76 -11.68 2.68 -5.34
CA VAL A 76 -10.46 2.68 -6.17
C VAL A 76 -10.64 3.35 -7.55
N PRO A 77 -11.69 3.06 -8.36
CA PRO A 77 -11.89 3.75 -9.64
C PRO A 77 -12.22 5.23 -9.55
N ASP A 78 -12.79 5.68 -8.43
CA ASP A 78 -13.13 7.10 -8.20
C ASP A 78 -11.92 7.89 -7.67
N PHE A 79 -10.89 7.22 -7.18
CA PHE A 79 -9.69 7.86 -6.66
C PHE A 79 -8.75 8.24 -7.80
N THR A 80 -8.96 9.44 -8.35
CA THR A 80 -8.12 10.05 -9.38
C THR A 80 -7.46 11.32 -8.87
N THR A 81 -6.35 11.71 -9.50
CA THR A 81 -5.58 12.90 -9.12
C THR A 81 -6.45 14.16 -9.18
N GLU A 82 -7.35 14.24 -10.18
CA GLU A 82 -8.28 15.35 -10.34
C GLU A 82 -9.30 15.44 -9.19
N LYS A 83 -10.00 14.33 -8.90
CA LYS A 83 -11.00 14.27 -7.83
C LYS A 83 -10.36 14.50 -6.46
N TYR A 84 -9.15 13.97 -6.24
CA TYR A 84 -8.39 14.21 -5.02
C TYR A 84 -8.00 15.68 -4.85
N LEU A 85 -7.46 16.32 -5.88
CA LEU A 85 -7.13 17.74 -5.85
C LEU A 85 -8.38 18.61 -5.70
N GLN A 86 -9.52 18.21 -6.26
CA GLN A 86 -10.79 18.90 -6.07
C GLN A 86 -11.24 18.83 -4.60
N ALA A 87 -11.18 17.65 -3.98
CA ALA A 87 -11.50 17.49 -2.56
C ALA A 87 -10.58 18.37 -1.67
N GLN A 88 -9.29 18.43 -2.01
CA GLN A 88 -8.33 19.30 -1.33
C GLN A 88 -8.67 20.79 -1.50
N LYS A 89 -8.96 21.24 -2.72
CA LYS A 89 -9.32 22.63 -3.04
C LYS A 89 -10.60 23.08 -2.34
N GLN A 90 -11.58 22.19 -2.20
CA GLN A 90 -12.85 22.49 -1.53
C GLN A 90 -12.79 22.36 0.00
N HIS A 91 -11.60 22.12 0.57
CA HIS A 91 -11.40 21.87 2.01
C HIS A 91 -12.35 20.79 2.55
N ALA A 92 -12.32 19.62 1.91
CA ALA A 92 -12.98 18.44 2.45
C ALA A 92 -12.42 18.10 3.85
N ALA A 93 -13.27 17.59 4.72
CA ALA A 93 -12.88 17.24 6.08
C ALA A 93 -11.99 16.00 6.12
N ALA A 94 -12.22 15.04 5.21
CA ALA A 94 -11.45 13.81 5.07
C ALA A 94 -11.74 13.14 3.73
N VAL A 95 -10.85 12.24 3.29
CA VAL A 95 -11.11 11.30 2.19
C VAL A 95 -11.04 9.88 2.73
N LEU A 96 -12.06 9.07 2.43
CA LEU A 96 -12.14 7.65 2.78
C LEU A 96 -12.10 6.82 1.49
N ILE A 97 -11.05 6.04 1.32
CA ILE A 97 -10.84 5.18 0.15
C ILE A 97 -11.25 3.76 0.52
N LEU A 98 -12.17 3.19 -0.24
CA LEU A 98 -12.57 1.79 -0.13
C LEU A 98 -11.72 0.93 -1.06
N LEU A 99 -10.98 -0.03 -0.47
CA LEU A 99 -10.06 -0.92 -1.17
C LEU A 99 -10.69 -2.30 -1.39
N PRO A 100 -10.85 -2.79 -2.63
CA PRO A 100 -11.44 -4.09 -2.89
C PRO A 100 -10.55 -5.22 -2.39
N ARG A 101 -11.17 -6.27 -1.84
CA ARG A 101 -10.45 -7.48 -1.39
C ARG A 101 -9.79 -8.22 -2.56
N ASN A 102 -10.45 -8.22 -3.72
CA ASN A 102 -9.92 -8.83 -4.93
C ASN A 102 -9.42 -7.76 -5.90
N ILE A 103 -8.12 -7.52 -5.90
CA ILE A 103 -7.49 -6.55 -6.79
C ILE A 103 -7.46 -7.08 -8.23
N SER A 104 -7.44 -8.40 -8.43
CA SER A 104 -7.36 -9.03 -9.76
C SER A 104 -8.63 -8.82 -10.60
N SER A 105 -9.77 -8.47 -9.99
CA SER A 105 -10.99 -8.12 -10.73
C SER A 105 -11.00 -6.68 -11.25
N VAL A 106 -10.06 -5.83 -10.80
CA VAL A 106 -10.00 -4.42 -11.21
C VAL A 106 -9.24 -4.30 -12.54
N PRO A 107 -9.74 -3.54 -13.52
CA PRO A 107 -9.04 -3.32 -14.79
C PRO A 107 -7.66 -2.69 -14.60
N PHE A 108 -6.69 -3.12 -15.41
CA PHE A 108 -5.30 -2.64 -15.32
C PHE A 108 -5.17 -1.11 -15.43
N ASP A 109 -5.96 -0.47 -16.29
CA ASP A 109 -5.93 1.01 -16.44
C ASP A 109 -6.38 1.73 -15.17
N THR A 110 -7.35 1.15 -14.45
CA THR A 110 -7.82 1.70 -13.18
C THR A 110 -6.76 1.55 -12.09
N ILE A 111 -6.07 0.40 -12.05
CA ILE A 111 -4.95 0.17 -11.14
C ILE A 111 -3.84 1.19 -11.42
N LYS A 112 -3.47 1.39 -12.69
CA LYS A 112 -2.45 2.37 -13.08
C LYS A 112 -2.81 3.80 -12.66
N ASN A 113 -4.06 4.22 -12.89
CA ASN A 113 -4.54 5.54 -12.47
C ASN A 113 -4.51 5.69 -10.95
N PHE A 114 -4.92 4.67 -10.21
CA PHE A 114 -4.85 4.66 -8.76
C PHE A 114 -3.40 4.83 -8.26
N MET A 115 -2.45 4.07 -8.82
CA MET A 115 -1.04 4.13 -8.42
C MET A 115 -0.43 5.52 -8.71
N LEU A 116 -0.82 6.16 -9.82
CA LEU A 116 -0.42 7.55 -10.11
C LEU A 116 -0.96 8.53 -9.06
N SER A 117 -2.24 8.41 -8.71
CA SER A 117 -2.88 9.25 -7.70
C SER A 117 -2.31 9.01 -6.30
N GLU A 118 -1.98 7.77 -5.96
CA GLU A 118 -1.30 7.38 -4.72
C GLU A 118 0.07 8.06 -4.60
N ARG A 119 0.88 8.00 -5.65
CA ARG A 119 2.18 8.68 -5.69
C ARG A 119 2.04 10.19 -5.49
N ASP A 120 1.15 10.82 -6.24
CA ASP A 120 0.96 12.27 -6.19
C ASP A 120 0.41 12.76 -4.85
N ALA A 121 -0.44 11.95 -4.19
CA ALA A 121 -0.94 12.22 -2.85
C ALA A 121 0.19 12.17 -1.81
N LEU A 122 1.07 11.17 -1.87
CA LEU A 122 2.18 10.98 -0.92
C LEU A 122 3.25 12.06 -1.00
N LEU A 123 3.55 12.56 -2.20
CA LEU A 123 4.60 13.56 -2.40
C LEU A 123 4.30 14.90 -1.74
N LYS A 124 3.02 15.26 -1.58
CA LYS A 124 2.60 16.57 -1.07
C LYS A 124 2.18 16.49 0.40
N GLU A 125 2.58 17.50 1.19
CA GLU A 125 2.03 17.70 2.53
C GLU A 125 0.57 18.12 2.43
N THR A 126 -0.31 17.42 3.14
CA THR A 126 -1.74 17.74 3.23
C THR A 126 -2.24 17.74 4.66
N LEU A 127 -3.11 18.69 4.99
CA LEU A 127 -3.79 18.73 6.30
C LEU A 127 -5.03 17.84 6.32
N MET A 128 -5.59 17.53 5.15
CA MET A 128 -6.75 16.67 5.00
C MET A 128 -6.36 15.22 5.29
N PRO A 129 -6.98 14.55 6.28
CA PRO A 129 -6.73 13.15 6.52
C PRO A 129 -7.28 12.31 5.37
N VAL A 130 -6.48 11.32 4.97
CA VAL A 130 -6.87 10.30 4.00
C VAL A 130 -6.83 8.96 4.73
N TYR A 131 -7.93 8.23 4.68
CA TYR A 131 -8.06 6.90 5.26
C TYR A 131 -8.33 5.88 4.17
N VAL A 132 -7.76 4.69 4.32
CA VAL A 132 -8.04 3.54 3.47
C VAL A 132 -8.68 2.45 4.34
N VAL A 133 -9.76 1.87 3.84
CA VAL A 133 -10.50 0.80 4.51
C VAL A 133 -10.67 -0.35 3.51
N PRO A 134 -10.36 -1.60 3.89
CA PRO A 134 -10.71 -2.75 3.06
C PRO A 134 -12.23 -2.88 2.96
N GLU A 135 -12.72 -3.19 1.77
CA GLU A 135 -14.15 -3.34 1.52
C GLU A 135 -14.76 -4.44 2.40
N ASP A 136 -15.91 -4.11 2.96
CA ASP A 136 -16.79 -5.01 3.69
C ASP A 136 -18.22 -4.86 3.18
N GLU A 137 -19.05 -5.90 3.30
CA GLU A 137 -20.41 -5.92 2.76
C GLU A 137 -21.27 -4.78 3.34
N GLN A 138 -21.13 -4.51 4.64
CA GLN A 138 -21.85 -3.42 5.31
C GLN A 138 -21.40 -2.04 4.82
N MET A 139 -20.09 -1.84 4.62
CA MET A 139 -19.53 -0.59 4.08
C MET A 139 -19.98 -0.34 2.64
N LEU A 140 -20.04 -1.39 1.82
CA LEU A 140 -20.51 -1.30 0.44
C LEU A 140 -21.97 -0.87 0.38
N TYR A 141 -22.82 -1.47 1.23
CA TYR A 141 -24.22 -1.07 1.35
C TYR A 141 -24.37 0.41 1.75
N MET A 142 -23.64 0.87 2.77
CA MET A 142 -23.67 2.27 3.20
C MET A 142 -23.16 3.22 2.09
N TYR A 143 -22.11 2.84 1.36
CA TYR A 143 -21.61 3.62 0.23
C TYR A 143 -22.62 3.70 -0.92
N GLU A 144 -23.35 2.61 -1.22
CA GLU A 144 -24.40 2.62 -2.24
C GLU A 144 -25.54 3.56 -1.87
N GLU A 145 -25.95 3.61 -0.59
CA GLU A 145 -26.94 4.59 -0.13
C GLU A 145 -26.44 6.03 -0.30
N VAL A 146 -25.18 6.31 0.06
CA VAL A 146 -24.55 7.64 -0.13
C VAL A 146 -24.50 8.01 -1.62
N LYS A 147 -24.17 7.05 -2.49
CA LYS A 147 -24.10 7.27 -3.94
C LYS A 147 -25.48 7.49 -4.57
N GLN A 148 -26.49 6.75 -4.15
CA GLN A 148 -27.88 6.97 -4.56
C GLN A 148 -28.37 8.35 -4.13
N ALA A 149 -28.05 8.78 -2.90
CA ALA A 149 -28.39 10.11 -2.42
C ALA A 149 -27.74 11.22 -3.29
N ALA A 150 -26.49 11.03 -3.72
CA ALA A 150 -25.80 11.96 -4.61
C ALA A 150 -26.42 12.00 -6.03
N ALA A 151 -26.73 10.84 -6.63
CA ALA A 151 -27.34 10.76 -7.96
C ALA A 151 -28.71 11.44 -8.03
N MET A 152 -29.45 11.44 -6.92
CA MET A 152 -30.75 12.10 -6.80
C MET A 152 -30.68 13.62 -6.77
N HIS A 153 -29.49 14.24 -6.71
CA HIS A 153 -29.34 15.69 -6.88
C HIS A 153 -29.72 16.21 -8.27
N ALA A 154 -29.86 15.33 -9.27
CA ALA A 154 -30.39 15.67 -10.59
C ALA A 154 -31.93 15.88 -10.61
N SER A 155 -32.63 15.59 -9.50
CA SER A 155 -34.07 15.81 -9.38
C SER A 155 -34.44 17.26 -9.00
N SER A 156 -35.69 17.67 -9.25
CA SER A 156 -36.15 19.02 -8.96
C SER A 156 -36.00 19.37 -7.47
N ILE A 157 -35.72 20.65 -7.17
CA ILE A 157 -35.43 21.15 -5.82
C ILE A 157 -36.52 20.78 -4.81
N PHE A 158 -37.79 20.80 -5.21
CA PHE A 158 -38.92 20.48 -4.33
C PHE A 158 -38.97 19.00 -3.95
N ILE A 159 -38.80 18.10 -4.93
CA ILE A 159 -38.75 16.64 -4.68
C ILE A 159 -37.54 16.29 -3.84
N ARG A 160 -36.39 16.95 -4.10
CA ARG A 160 -35.17 16.81 -3.31
C ARG A 160 -35.39 17.18 -1.85
N VAL A 161 -36.02 18.33 -1.56
CA VAL A 161 -36.27 18.80 -0.19
C VAL A 161 -37.28 17.91 0.53
N LEU A 162 -38.37 17.55 -0.13
CA LEU A 162 -39.43 16.75 0.48
C LEU A 162 -38.95 15.33 0.77
N ARG A 163 -38.12 14.76 -0.11
CA ARG A 163 -37.50 13.45 0.11
C ARG A 163 -36.33 13.52 1.10
N SER A 164 -35.55 14.60 1.11
CA SER A 164 -34.48 14.76 2.11
C SER A 164 -35.03 14.95 3.52
N MET A 165 -36.27 15.40 3.66
CA MET A 165 -36.99 15.48 4.93
C MET A 165 -37.53 14.12 5.39
N VAL A 166 -37.99 13.25 4.48
CA VAL A 166 -38.70 12.01 4.86
C VAL A 166 -37.84 10.76 4.82
N THR A 167 -36.94 10.62 3.84
CA THR A 167 -36.20 9.36 3.58
C THR A 167 -34.69 9.51 3.50
N ALA A 168 -34.13 10.72 3.45
CA ALA A 168 -32.67 10.84 3.39
C ALA A 168 -32.06 10.47 4.74
N THR A 169 -31.05 9.62 4.69
CA THR A 169 -30.25 9.28 5.85
C THR A 169 -28.86 9.83 5.61
N ALA A 170 -28.45 10.76 6.45
CA ALA A 170 -27.08 11.26 6.43
C ALA A 170 -26.23 10.26 7.21
N PHE A 171 -25.03 9.95 6.72
CA PHE A 171 -24.07 9.20 7.51
C PHE A 171 -23.04 10.16 8.05
N GLN A 172 -22.69 10.02 9.31
CA GLN A 172 -21.64 10.81 9.94
C GLN A 172 -20.51 9.89 10.37
N ILE A 173 -19.30 10.30 10.01
CA ILE A 173 -18.07 9.59 10.34
C ILE A 173 -17.43 10.29 11.53
N LEU A 174 -17.06 9.49 12.52
CA LEU A 174 -16.38 9.91 13.74
C LEU A 174 -15.14 9.04 13.95
N VAL A 175 -13.98 9.69 14.02
CA VAL A 175 -12.76 9.03 14.49
C VAL A 175 -12.80 9.02 16.02
N SER A 176 -12.74 7.83 16.63
CA SER A 176 -12.87 7.69 18.09
C SER A 176 -11.66 8.24 18.85
N ASN A 177 -10.48 8.30 18.21
CA ASN A 177 -9.25 8.79 18.83
C ASN A 177 -9.08 10.31 18.65
N ASN A 178 -9.09 11.05 19.76
CA ASN A 178 -8.90 12.50 19.80
C ASN A 178 -7.50 12.92 20.30
N ALA A 179 -6.57 11.97 20.51
CA ALA A 179 -5.23 12.29 20.95
C ALA A 179 -4.45 13.05 19.86
N PRO A 180 -3.56 13.99 20.22
CA PRO A 180 -2.69 14.63 19.24
C PRO A 180 -1.69 13.63 18.66
N ILE A 181 -1.38 13.77 17.37
CA ILE A 181 -0.37 12.96 16.68
C ILE A 181 1.01 13.29 17.27
N LYS A 182 1.74 12.26 17.67
CA LYS A 182 3.09 12.37 18.24
C LYS A 182 4.13 11.84 17.26
N ALA A 183 5.26 12.54 17.20
CA ALA A 183 6.43 12.04 16.51
C ALA A 183 6.99 10.82 17.25
N VAL A 184 7.36 9.81 16.48
CA VAL A 184 8.04 8.63 16.98
C VAL A 184 9.53 8.94 17.08
N THR A 185 10.05 8.87 18.30
CA THR A 185 11.46 9.14 18.60
C THR A 185 12.33 7.89 18.74
N ASP A 186 11.71 6.72 18.84
CA ASP A 186 12.39 5.44 19.02
C ASP A 186 12.03 4.52 17.85
N ASN A 187 12.75 4.72 16.74
CA ASN A 187 12.69 3.85 15.58
C ASN A 187 14.08 3.26 15.39
N ALA A 188 14.16 1.93 15.39
CA ALA A 188 15.34 1.24 14.91
C ALA A 188 15.16 0.77 13.46
N VAL A 189 16.24 0.85 12.69
CA VAL A 189 16.36 0.21 11.38
C VAL A 189 17.31 -0.97 11.55
N VAL A 190 16.85 -2.16 11.17
CA VAL A 190 17.64 -3.38 11.27
C VAL A 190 18.22 -3.72 9.91
N THR A 191 19.50 -4.07 9.88
CA THR A 191 20.17 -4.66 8.72
C THR A 191 20.74 -6.02 9.15
N LEU A 192 20.45 -7.05 8.36
CA LEU A 192 20.98 -8.40 8.58
C LEU A 192 22.10 -8.67 7.59
N GLU A 193 23.18 -9.24 8.09
CA GLU A 193 24.37 -9.58 7.33
C GLU A 193 24.69 -11.06 7.52
N GLY A 194 25.15 -11.74 6.47
CA GLY A 194 25.73 -13.08 6.56
C GLY A 194 26.70 -13.35 5.43
N VAL A 195 27.71 -14.19 5.69
CA VAL A 195 28.84 -14.40 4.77
C VAL A 195 29.03 -15.89 4.49
N LEU A 196 29.36 -16.21 3.24
CA LEU A 196 29.94 -17.49 2.84
C LEU A 196 31.40 -17.25 2.47
N PRO A 197 32.36 -17.64 3.32
CA PRO A 197 33.75 -17.35 3.03
C PRO A 197 34.26 -18.18 1.85
N GLY A 198 35.07 -17.60 0.96
CA GLY A 198 35.71 -18.31 -0.15
C GLY A 198 36.98 -19.07 0.25
N ILE A 199 37.70 -19.57 -0.76
CA ILE A 199 39.07 -20.08 -0.58
C ILE A 199 40.06 -18.91 -0.63
N GLY A 200 40.94 -18.82 0.37
CA GLY A 200 41.98 -17.79 0.48
C GLY A 200 41.68 -16.78 1.58
N GLU A 201 42.73 -16.21 2.18
CA GLU A 201 42.60 -15.15 3.20
C GLU A 201 42.21 -13.80 2.58
N ASP A 202 42.72 -13.49 1.38
CA ASP A 202 42.45 -12.24 0.65
C ASP A 202 41.56 -12.48 -0.59
N ALA A 203 40.51 -13.29 -0.47
CA ALA A 203 39.61 -13.51 -1.61
C ALA A 203 38.73 -12.26 -1.87
N PRO A 204 38.43 -11.91 -3.13
CA PRO A 204 37.51 -10.82 -3.44
C PRO A 204 36.09 -11.11 -2.97
N THR A 205 35.42 -10.10 -2.43
CA THR A 205 34.05 -10.17 -1.89
C THR A 205 33.03 -9.70 -2.93
N ILE A 206 32.00 -10.51 -3.15
CA ILE A 206 30.80 -10.16 -3.91
C ILE A 206 29.67 -9.96 -2.91
N VAL A 207 29.03 -8.78 -2.94
CA VAL A 207 27.94 -8.46 -2.03
C VAL A 207 26.60 -8.54 -2.77
N LEU A 208 25.68 -9.33 -2.23
CA LEU A 208 24.30 -9.44 -2.69
C LEU A 208 23.39 -8.72 -1.71
N THR A 209 22.72 -7.66 -2.15
CA THR A 209 21.82 -6.88 -1.28
C THR A 209 20.39 -6.86 -1.77
N ALA A 210 19.46 -6.88 -0.82
CA ALA A 210 18.06 -6.57 -1.09
C ALA A 210 17.48 -5.88 0.14
N HIS A 211 16.71 -4.82 -0.07
CA HIS A 211 15.96 -4.20 1.02
C HIS A 211 14.62 -4.94 1.22
N TYR A 212 14.23 -5.18 2.47
CA TYR A 212 13.04 -5.97 2.80
C TYR A 212 11.81 -5.14 3.19
N ASP A 213 11.92 -3.82 3.19
CA ASP A 213 10.82 -2.91 3.46
C ASP A 213 9.97 -2.63 2.21
N SER A 214 8.72 -2.26 2.46
CA SER A 214 7.73 -1.86 1.46
C SER A 214 7.29 -0.42 1.69
N PHE A 215 6.61 0.14 0.68
CA PHE A 215 6.08 1.50 0.71
C PHE A 215 4.73 1.54 -0.02
N GLY A 216 3.83 2.39 0.45
CA GLY A 216 2.50 2.58 -0.12
C GLY A 216 1.79 3.74 0.56
N LEU A 217 0.57 4.07 0.12
CA LEU A 217 -0.24 5.14 0.71
C LEU A 217 -0.38 5.00 2.23
N VAL A 218 -0.56 3.75 2.67
CA VAL A 218 -0.87 3.39 4.04
C VAL A 218 0.09 2.31 4.53
N PRO A 219 0.80 2.52 5.66
CA PRO A 219 1.78 1.56 6.19
C PRO A 219 1.18 0.18 6.47
N TRP A 220 0.01 0.12 7.10
CA TRP A 220 -0.69 -1.12 7.48
C TRP A 220 -1.20 -1.96 6.30
N LEU A 221 -1.23 -1.42 5.09
CA LEU A 221 -1.65 -2.13 3.87
C LEU A 221 -0.50 -2.31 2.88
N SER A 222 0.73 -1.92 3.25
CA SER A 222 1.90 -2.01 2.37
C SER A 222 2.56 -3.38 2.48
N TYR A 223 2.11 -4.38 1.73
CA TYR A 223 2.71 -5.72 1.74
C TYR A 223 3.98 -5.82 0.87
N GLY A 224 3.97 -5.16 -0.30
CA GLY A 224 5.14 -5.01 -1.17
C GLY A 224 5.61 -6.32 -1.82
N ALA A 225 4.69 -7.17 -2.27
CA ALA A 225 5.02 -8.50 -2.76
C ALA A 225 6.12 -8.49 -3.83
N ASP A 226 5.93 -7.75 -4.93
CA ASP A 226 6.97 -7.56 -5.93
C ASP A 226 8.03 -6.56 -5.44
N SER A 227 7.62 -5.45 -4.81
CA SER A 227 8.50 -4.36 -4.36
C SER A 227 8.67 -4.28 -2.83
N ASN A 228 9.70 -4.89 -2.21
CA ASN A 228 10.76 -5.72 -2.80
C ASN A 228 10.76 -7.16 -2.23
N GLY A 229 9.57 -7.73 -1.98
CA GLY A 229 9.48 -9.13 -1.51
C GLY A 229 10.10 -10.13 -2.48
N SER A 230 10.01 -9.85 -3.78
CA SER A 230 10.62 -10.65 -4.84
C SER A 230 12.15 -10.69 -4.77
N GLY A 231 12.81 -9.55 -4.57
CA GLY A 231 14.27 -9.46 -4.44
C GLY A 231 14.78 -10.19 -3.20
N VAL A 232 14.09 -10.04 -2.06
CA VAL A 232 14.39 -10.78 -0.83
C VAL A 232 14.25 -12.28 -1.03
N THR A 233 13.19 -12.72 -1.72
CA THR A 233 12.97 -14.15 -1.99
C THR A 233 14.09 -14.74 -2.85
N ILE A 234 14.52 -14.04 -3.90
CA ILE A 234 15.66 -14.47 -4.72
C ILE A 234 16.93 -14.52 -3.86
N LEU A 235 17.20 -13.51 -3.05
CA LEU A 235 18.37 -13.46 -2.19
C LEU A 235 18.44 -14.65 -1.23
N LEU A 236 17.33 -15.00 -0.57
CA LEU A 236 17.25 -16.16 0.33
C LEU A 236 17.44 -17.49 -0.41
N GLU A 237 16.92 -17.62 -1.63
CA GLU A 237 17.17 -18.82 -2.44
C GLU A 237 18.62 -18.91 -2.91
N LEU A 238 19.24 -17.79 -3.29
CA LEU A 238 20.66 -17.75 -3.62
C LEU A 238 21.52 -18.18 -2.41
N ALA A 239 21.21 -17.69 -1.21
CA ALA A 239 21.88 -18.12 0.02
C ALA A 239 21.82 -19.64 0.21
N ARG A 240 20.64 -20.26 0.04
CA ARG A 240 20.46 -21.72 0.11
C ARG A 240 21.28 -22.46 -0.95
N LEU A 241 21.27 -21.98 -2.19
CA LEU A 241 21.94 -22.66 -3.30
C LEU A 241 23.46 -22.57 -3.18
N PHE A 242 23.99 -21.39 -2.87
CA PHE A 242 25.43 -21.21 -2.70
C PHE A 242 25.94 -21.87 -1.41
N GLN A 243 25.16 -21.95 -0.34
CA GLN A 243 25.54 -22.71 0.86
C GLN A 243 25.99 -24.13 0.53
N LYS A 244 25.27 -24.84 -0.34
CA LYS A 244 25.62 -26.21 -0.74
C LYS A 244 26.94 -26.27 -1.53
N LEU A 245 27.19 -25.29 -2.40
CA LEU A 245 28.43 -25.19 -3.17
C LEU A 245 29.63 -24.86 -2.27
N TYR A 246 29.44 -24.00 -1.28
CA TYR A 246 30.46 -23.60 -0.32
C TYR A 246 30.70 -24.63 0.80
N SER A 247 29.81 -25.61 0.96
CA SER A 247 29.92 -26.62 2.02
C SER A 247 31.07 -27.61 1.79
N SER A 248 31.44 -27.88 0.53
CA SER A 248 32.56 -28.77 0.21
C SER A 248 33.81 -27.97 -0.15
N PRO A 249 34.98 -28.28 0.43
CA PRO A 249 36.24 -27.59 0.12
C PRO A 249 36.61 -27.65 -1.37
N HIS A 250 36.23 -28.73 -2.07
CA HIS A 250 36.58 -28.94 -3.48
C HIS A 250 35.73 -28.09 -4.45
N THR A 251 34.54 -27.69 -4.02
CA THR A 251 33.61 -26.88 -4.82
C THR A 251 33.57 -25.44 -4.36
N ARG A 252 34.38 -25.06 -3.36
CA ARG A 252 34.39 -23.71 -2.82
C ARG A 252 35.09 -22.75 -3.80
N PRO A 253 34.48 -21.63 -4.19
CA PRO A 253 35.10 -20.68 -5.12
C PRO A 253 36.09 -19.75 -4.40
N PRO A 254 37.02 -19.11 -5.12
CA PRO A 254 37.97 -18.13 -4.57
C PRO A 254 37.33 -16.73 -4.42
N PHE A 255 36.09 -16.67 -3.92
CA PHE A 255 35.36 -15.42 -3.68
C PHE A 255 34.63 -15.52 -2.34
N HIS A 256 34.58 -14.45 -1.55
CA HIS A 256 33.64 -14.36 -0.44
C HIS A 256 32.28 -13.92 -0.98
N LEU A 257 31.20 -14.59 -0.60
CA LEU A 257 29.84 -14.18 -0.96
C LEU A 257 29.13 -13.65 0.28
N MET A 258 28.88 -12.34 0.28
CA MET A 258 28.24 -11.63 1.36
C MET A 258 26.78 -11.34 1.00
N PHE A 259 25.88 -11.60 1.93
CA PHE A 259 24.45 -11.35 1.78
C PHE A 259 24.03 -10.29 2.80
N SER A 260 23.32 -9.26 2.33
CA SER A 260 22.79 -8.20 3.18
C SER A 260 21.31 -7.96 2.93
N LEU A 261 20.51 -8.02 3.99
CA LEU A 261 19.10 -7.65 3.98
C LEU A 261 18.92 -6.34 4.76
N THR A 262 18.60 -5.27 4.05
CA THR A 262 18.60 -3.91 4.59
C THR A 262 17.18 -3.42 4.91
N GLY A 263 17.01 -2.77 6.06
CA GLY A 263 15.79 -2.03 6.40
C GLY A 263 15.82 -0.59 5.88
N GLY A 264 14.66 0.04 5.73
CA GLY A 264 14.57 1.45 5.32
C GLY A 264 15.07 1.73 3.89
N GLY A 265 15.00 0.76 3.00
CA GLY A 265 15.28 0.89 1.57
C GLY A 265 14.47 2.01 0.91
N LYS A 266 13.17 2.06 1.20
CA LYS A 266 12.22 3.04 0.62
C LYS A 266 12.40 4.44 1.19
N TYR A 267 13.10 4.58 2.31
CA TYR A 267 13.44 5.84 2.94
C TYR A 267 14.91 6.18 2.71
N ASN A 268 15.27 6.32 1.43
CA ASN A 268 16.61 6.71 0.99
C ASN A 268 17.70 5.68 1.35
N PHE A 269 17.36 4.38 1.39
CA PHE A 269 18.29 3.29 1.72
C PHE A 269 19.05 3.52 3.03
N LEU A 270 18.32 3.87 4.09
CA LEU A 270 18.91 4.26 5.36
C LEU A 270 19.69 3.11 6.00
N GLY A 271 19.16 1.89 5.99
CA GLY A 271 19.86 0.71 6.52
C GLY A 271 21.16 0.44 5.76
N THR A 272 21.15 0.54 4.43
CA THR A 272 22.34 0.39 3.59
C THR A 272 23.38 1.49 3.87
N LYS A 273 22.94 2.75 3.98
CA LYS A 273 23.82 3.89 4.31
C LYS A 273 24.56 3.64 5.62
N ARG A 274 23.83 3.29 6.69
CA ARG A 274 24.40 3.07 8.03
C ARG A 274 25.29 1.86 8.08
N TRP A 275 24.86 0.77 7.46
CA TRP A 275 25.67 -0.44 7.38
C TRP A 275 27.01 -0.21 6.64
N ILE A 276 27.02 0.57 5.56
CA ILE A 276 28.27 0.95 4.87
C ILE A 276 29.15 1.83 5.77
N GLU A 277 28.58 2.80 6.49
CA GLU A 277 29.31 3.66 7.43
C GLU A 277 29.96 2.82 8.54
N GLU A 278 29.20 1.94 9.19
CA GLU A 278 29.71 1.06 10.24
C GLU A 278 30.83 0.14 9.73
N ASN A 279 30.66 -0.48 8.56
CA ASN A 279 31.69 -1.34 7.98
C ASN A 279 32.93 -0.57 7.51
N LEU A 280 32.81 0.68 7.07
CA LEU A 280 33.98 1.48 6.69
C LEU A 280 34.76 2.01 7.90
N ASP A 281 34.09 2.22 9.03
CA ASP A 281 34.71 2.76 10.25
C ASP A 281 35.48 1.68 11.04
N HIS A 282 35.08 0.40 10.95
CA HIS A 282 35.76 -0.73 11.61
C HIS A 282 36.86 -1.35 10.72
N ALA A 283 38.03 -0.71 10.70
CA ALA A 283 39.12 -1.01 9.76
C ALA A 283 39.80 -2.39 9.89
N GLU A 284 39.60 -3.13 10.98
CA GLU A 284 40.32 -4.40 11.22
C GLU A 284 39.49 -5.66 10.92
N SER A 285 38.22 -5.55 10.52
CA SER A 285 37.35 -6.72 10.30
C SER A 285 36.40 -6.60 9.12
N SER A 286 36.48 -5.51 8.35
CA SER A 286 35.50 -5.21 7.31
C SER A 286 35.90 -5.78 5.95
N LEU A 287 35.07 -6.71 5.45
CA LEU A 287 35.17 -7.25 4.09
C LEU A 287 34.93 -6.19 2.99
N LEU A 288 34.49 -4.98 3.36
CA LEU A 288 34.12 -3.92 2.42
C LEU A 288 35.25 -2.94 2.07
N GLN A 289 36.34 -2.87 2.84
CA GLN A 289 37.32 -1.79 2.68
C GLN A 289 38.20 -1.93 1.43
N ASP A 290 38.81 -3.09 1.17
CA ASP A 290 39.89 -3.15 0.17
C ASP A 290 39.70 -4.18 -0.96
N ASN A 291 38.77 -5.13 -0.85
CA ASN A 291 38.66 -6.23 -1.83
C ASN A 291 37.22 -6.56 -2.26
N VAL A 292 36.38 -5.54 -2.51
CA VAL A 292 35.03 -5.75 -3.06
C VAL A 292 35.09 -5.80 -4.58
N ALA A 293 34.72 -6.95 -5.17
CA ALA A 293 34.63 -7.09 -6.63
C ALA A 293 33.49 -6.24 -7.21
N PHE A 294 32.28 -6.43 -6.69
CA PHE A 294 31.11 -5.61 -6.98
C PHE A 294 29.96 -5.92 -6.00
N VAL A 295 28.98 -5.01 -5.97
CA VAL A 295 27.72 -5.16 -5.24
C VAL A 295 26.57 -5.34 -6.24
N LEU A 296 25.81 -6.41 -6.09
CA LEU A 296 24.59 -6.69 -6.84
C LEU A 296 23.38 -6.46 -5.95
N CYS A 297 22.65 -5.38 -6.21
CA CYS A 297 21.40 -5.07 -5.52
C CYS A 297 20.22 -5.66 -6.29
N LEU A 298 19.33 -6.40 -5.63
CA LEU A 298 18.14 -7.01 -6.23
C LEU A 298 16.89 -6.18 -5.87
N ASP A 299 16.17 -5.67 -6.87
CA ASP A 299 14.94 -4.89 -6.66
C ASP A 299 13.84 -5.27 -7.67
N THR A 300 12.67 -5.73 -7.20
CA THR A 300 11.44 -5.89 -8.00
C THR A 300 11.66 -6.77 -9.25
N LEU A 301 11.66 -8.09 -9.08
CA LEU A 301 12.10 -9.07 -10.08
C LEU A 301 11.03 -10.09 -10.48
N ALA A 302 9.76 -9.92 -10.11
CA ALA A 302 8.79 -11.00 -10.30
C ALA A 302 7.99 -11.00 -11.62
N ASN A 303 7.72 -9.84 -12.25
CA ASN A 303 6.61 -9.77 -13.23
C ASN A 303 6.95 -9.53 -14.71
N SER A 304 8.14 -9.02 -15.03
CA SER A 304 8.49 -8.65 -16.43
C SER A 304 9.35 -9.70 -17.13
N ASP A 305 9.33 -9.67 -18.46
CA ASP A 305 10.29 -10.34 -19.32
C ASP A 305 11.46 -9.42 -19.71
N GLU A 306 11.49 -8.21 -19.16
CA GLU A 306 12.55 -7.23 -19.34
C GLU A 306 13.29 -7.06 -18.01
N LEU A 307 14.62 -7.10 -18.08
CA LEU A 307 15.53 -6.93 -16.95
C LEU A 307 16.48 -5.78 -17.26
N TYR A 308 16.53 -4.81 -16.35
CA TYR A 308 17.38 -3.64 -16.44
C TYR A 308 18.46 -3.67 -15.38
N MET A 309 19.69 -3.43 -15.81
CA MET A 309 20.84 -3.23 -14.94
C MET A 309 21.06 -1.73 -14.82
N HIS A 310 20.86 -1.20 -13.61
CA HIS A 310 21.03 0.21 -13.31
C HIS A 310 22.43 0.46 -12.78
N VAL A 311 23.16 1.35 -13.45
CA VAL A 311 24.53 1.72 -13.08
C VAL A 311 24.67 3.23 -12.88
N SER A 312 25.40 3.61 -11.83
CA SER A 312 25.74 5.01 -11.55
C SER A 312 26.92 5.52 -12.38
N ARG A 313 27.82 4.60 -12.76
CA ARG A 313 28.99 4.84 -13.59
C ARG A 313 29.05 3.70 -14.61
N PRO A 314 29.26 4.00 -15.89
CA PRO A 314 29.42 2.94 -16.88
C PRO A 314 30.63 2.07 -16.47
N PRO A 315 30.49 0.74 -16.48
CA PRO A 315 31.60 -0.14 -16.16
C PRO A 315 32.74 0.09 -17.16
N LYS A 316 33.97 0.18 -16.66
CA LYS A 316 35.14 0.26 -17.54
C LYS A 316 35.41 -1.12 -18.15
N PRO A 317 36.02 -1.19 -19.36
CA PRO A 317 36.53 -2.46 -19.87
C PRO A 317 37.48 -3.10 -18.85
N ASP A 318 37.45 -4.43 -18.76
CA ASP A 318 38.23 -5.26 -17.84
C ASP A 318 37.91 -5.11 -16.35
N THR A 319 36.76 -4.53 -16.00
CA THR A 319 36.27 -4.54 -14.61
C THR A 319 35.48 -5.81 -14.28
N PRO A 320 35.54 -6.30 -13.03
CA PRO A 320 34.75 -7.46 -12.59
C PRO A 320 33.25 -7.28 -12.82
N MET A 321 32.76 -6.04 -12.67
CA MET A 321 31.37 -5.67 -12.94
C MET A 321 31.01 -5.84 -14.43
N GLN A 322 31.86 -5.38 -15.36
CA GLN A 322 31.63 -5.56 -16.81
C GLN A 322 31.61 -7.04 -17.18
N ALA A 323 32.55 -7.82 -16.65
CA ALA A 323 32.63 -9.26 -16.90
C ALA A 323 31.35 -9.98 -16.43
N PHE A 324 30.85 -9.65 -15.24
CA PHE A 324 29.59 -10.21 -14.74
C PHE A 324 28.39 -9.82 -15.63
N ILE A 325 28.28 -8.56 -16.03
CA ILE A 325 27.20 -8.08 -16.90
C ILE A 325 27.19 -8.83 -18.23
N HIS A 326 28.35 -9.00 -18.86
CA HIS A 326 28.48 -9.76 -20.10
C HIS A 326 28.07 -11.23 -19.92
N LEU A 327 28.49 -11.88 -18.83
CA LEU A 327 28.09 -13.26 -18.54
C LEU A 327 26.59 -13.41 -18.30
N LEU A 328 25.95 -12.41 -17.68
CA LEU A 328 24.51 -12.39 -17.49
C LEU A 328 23.78 -12.29 -18.84
N GLU A 329 24.22 -11.38 -19.72
CA GLU A 329 23.70 -11.26 -21.09
C GLU A 329 23.89 -12.55 -21.90
N GLU A 330 25.02 -13.22 -21.72
CA GLU A 330 25.32 -14.52 -22.33
C GLU A 330 24.36 -15.61 -21.82
N VAL A 331 24.11 -15.70 -20.51
CA VAL A 331 23.14 -16.63 -19.90
C VAL A 331 21.74 -16.40 -20.46
N VAL A 332 21.35 -15.15 -20.64
CA VAL A 332 20.02 -14.79 -21.15
C VAL A 332 19.90 -15.11 -22.63
N SER A 333 20.81 -14.62 -23.47
CA SER A 333 20.76 -14.82 -24.94
C SER A 333 20.74 -16.29 -25.34
N SER A 334 21.49 -17.11 -24.61
CA SER A 334 21.51 -18.54 -24.77
C SER A 334 20.20 -19.19 -24.24
N ARG A 335 19.94 -19.17 -22.94
CA ARG A 335 18.89 -20.00 -22.31
C ARG A 335 17.49 -19.40 -22.40
N PHE A 336 17.40 -18.08 -22.40
CA PHE A 336 16.14 -17.33 -22.28
C PHE A 336 16.06 -16.22 -23.35
N PRO A 337 16.07 -16.56 -24.65
CA PRO A 337 16.17 -15.58 -25.74
C PRO A 337 15.00 -14.57 -25.80
N TRP A 338 13.89 -14.86 -25.13
CA TRP A 338 12.74 -13.96 -25.04
C TRP A 338 12.88 -12.90 -23.93
N VAL A 339 13.84 -13.05 -23.02
CA VAL A 339 14.10 -12.05 -21.96
C VAL A 339 15.00 -10.97 -22.52
N LYS A 340 14.57 -9.71 -22.43
CA LYS A 340 15.39 -8.58 -22.86
C LYS A 340 16.19 -8.06 -21.68
N VAL A 341 17.48 -7.85 -21.91
CA VAL A 341 18.38 -7.24 -20.93
C VAL A 341 18.77 -5.86 -21.42
N GLY A 342 18.68 -4.85 -20.56
CA GLY A 342 19.08 -3.48 -20.86
C GLY A 342 20.01 -2.91 -19.80
N LEU A 343 20.99 -2.12 -20.20
CA LEU A 343 21.85 -1.37 -19.29
C LEU A 343 21.41 0.10 -19.26
N ILE A 344 21.01 0.57 -18.08
CA ILE A 344 20.56 1.96 -17.86
C ILE A 344 21.60 2.66 -17.02
N HIS A 345 22.21 3.70 -17.59
CA HIS A 345 23.14 4.56 -16.88
C HIS A 345 22.46 5.85 -16.42
N LYS A 346 22.51 6.10 -15.11
CA LYS A 346 22.05 7.35 -14.51
C LYS A 346 23.15 7.93 -13.63
N LYS A 347 23.58 9.15 -13.94
CA LYS A 347 24.55 9.86 -13.10
C LYS A 347 23.90 10.28 -11.77
N ILE A 348 24.60 10.05 -10.67
CA ILE A 348 24.17 10.46 -9.33
C ILE A 348 24.15 12.00 -9.25
N ASN A 349 23.03 12.54 -8.79
CA ASN A 349 22.91 13.96 -8.49
C ASN A 349 23.36 14.21 -7.04
N LEU A 350 24.53 14.81 -6.84
CA LEU A 350 25.07 15.11 -5.51
C LEU A 350 24.31 16.24 -4.78
N VAL A 351 23.51 17.02 -5.50
CA VAL A 351 22.70 18.11 -4.91
C VAL A 351 21.42 17.54 -4.29
N ASP A 352 20.90 16.44 -4.85
CA ASP A 352 19.72 15.81 -4.31
C ASP A 352 20.10 15.02 -3.06
N SER A 353 19.32 15.21 -1.99
CA SER A 353 19.48 14.42 -0.77
C SER A 353 18.99 12.99 -0.95
N SER A 354 18.10 12.75 -1.92
CA SER A 354 17.46 11.47 -2.19
C SER A 354 18.20 10.68 -3.27
N VAL A 355 18.31 9.38 -3.02
CA VAL A 355 18.98 8.41 -3.87
C VAL A 355 17.93 7.53 -4.53
N ALA A 356 18.10 7.23 -5.80
CA ALA A 356 17.07 6.52 -6.58
C ALA A 356 17.20 5.00 -6.47
N TRP A 357 18.41 4.46 -6.40
CA TRP A 357 18.67 3.02 -6.33
C TRP A 357 19.65 2.69 -5.21
N GLU A 358 19.58 1.46 -4.68
CA GLU A 358 20.44 1.05 -3.56
C GLU A 358 21.94 1.14 -3.92
N HIS A 359 22.31 0.76 -5.15
CA HIS A 359 23.71 0.78 -5.61
C HIS A 359 24.35 2.19 -5.63
N GLU A 360 23.53 3.25 -5.70
CA GLU A 360 24.02 4.63 -5.68
C GLU A 360 24.65 4.95 -4.30
N ARG A 361 24.16 4.34 -3.19
CA ARG A 361 24.77 4.48 -1.85
C ARG A 361 26.20 3.93 -1.81
N TYR A 362 26.42 2.77 -2.42
CA TYR A 362 27.75 2.17 -2.57
C TYR A 362 28.65 3.04 -3.44
N SER A 363 28.12 3.53 -4.56
CA SER A 363 28.85 4.37 -5.51
C SER A 363 29.32 5.70 -4.90
N LEU A 364 28.57 6.28 -3.94
CA LEU A 364 28.99 7.46 -3.16
C LEU A 364 30.25 7.19 -2.32
N ARG A 365 30.43 5.97 -1.85
CA ARG A 365 31.63 5.51 -1.12
C ARG A 365 32.67 4.85 -2.02
N LYS A 366 32.54 5.00 -3.35
CA LYS A 366 33.43 4.44 -4.38
C LYS A 366 33.43 2.90 -4.45
N ILE A 367 32.46 2.23 -3.86
CA ILE A 367 32.29 0.78 -3.99
C ILE A 367 31.55 0.50 -5.32
N PRO A 368 32.08 -0.37 -6.19
CA PRO A 368 31.43 -0.70 -7.46
C PRO A 368 30.14 -1.49 -7.20
N GLY A 369 29.03 -1.07 -7.81
CA GLY A 369 27.77 -1.78 -7.67
C GLY A 369 26.72 -1.35 -8.68
N PHE A 370 25.74 -2.21 -8.87
CA PHE A 370 24.62 -2.00 -9.77
C PHE A 370 23.34 -2.64 -9.22
N THR A 371 22.18 -2.15 -9.65
CA THR A 371 20.88 -2.70 -9.26
C THR A 371 20.27 -3.45 -10.43
N LEU A 372 19.89 -4.71 -10.22
CA LEU A 372 19.10 -5.48 -11.17
C LEU A 372 17.63 -5.31 -10.82
N SER A 373 16.85 -4.77 -11.75
CA SER A 373 15.42 -4.57 -11.59
C SER A 373 14.66 -4.74 -12.89
N ARG A 374 13.37 -5.08 -12.80
CA ARG A 374 12.49 -5.05 -13.98
C ARG A 374 12.00 -3.66 -14.35
N LEU A 375 12.19 -2.67 -13.46
CA LEU A 375 11.70 -1.32 -13.67
C LEU A 375 12.73 -0.50 -14.44
N GLU A 376 12.29 0.22 -15.47
CA GLU A 376 13.13 1.15 -16.23
C GLU A 376 13.36 2.46 -15.46
N ASP A 377 12.33 3.00 -14.81
CA ASP A 377 12.42 4.23 -14.00
C ASP A 377 12.35 3.90 -12.50
N PRO A 378 13.32 4.38 -11.67
CA PRO A 378 13.25 4.28 -10.21
C PRO A 378 12.00 4.92 -9.58
N ARG A 379 11.36 5.89 -10.26
CA ARG A 379 10.14 6.59 -9.80
C ARG A 379 8.84 5.96 -10.31
N SER A 380 8.93 4.76 -10.88
CA SER A 380 7.75 4.00 -11.30
C SER A 380 6.79 3.79 -10.14
N GLU A 381 5.50 3.89 -10.44
CA GLU A 381 4.42 3.79 -9.47
C GLU A 381 4.31 2.38 -8.86
N LEU A 382 4.81 1.37 -9.58
CA LEU A 382 4.86 -0.03 -9.15
C LEU A 382 5.75 -0.25 -7.93
N ARG A 383 6.64 0.69 -7.61
CA ARG A 383 7.62 0.58 -6.53
C ARG A 383 7.06 0.94 -5.15
N GLY A 384 5.86 1.51 -5.09
CA GLY A 384 5.34 2.14 -3.88
C GLY A 384 3.83 2.16 -3.79
N SER A 385 3.16 1.03 -4.09
CA SER A 385 1.71 0.93 -4.06
C SER A 385 1.19 -0.05 -3.00
N ILE A 386 0.08 0.29 -2.34
CA ILE A 386 -0.67 -0.64 -1.49
C ILE A 386 -1.32 -1.80 -2.27
N LEU A 387 -1.43 -1.69 -3.59
CA LEU A 387 -2.00 -2.75 -4.44
C LEU A 387 -1.02 -3.91 -4.69
N ASP A 388 0.26 -3.73 -4.35
CA ASP A 388 1.32 -4.72 -4.53
C ASP A 388 1.16 -5.89 -3.54
N THR A 389 0.43 -6.89 -4.00
CA THR A 389 0.02 -8.09 -3.26
C THR A 389 0.45 -9.35 -3.99
N LEU A 390 0.42 -10.50 -3.30
CA LEU A 390 0.87 -11.78 -3.85
C LEU A 390 0.14 -12.18 -5.16
N SER A 391 -1.10 -11.75 -5.36
CA SER A 391 -1.87 -12.04 -6.57
C SER A 391 -1.31 -11.39 -7.83
N GLN A 392 -0.48 -10.35 -7.70
CA GLN A 392 0.16 -9.69 -8.83
C GLN A 392 1.49 -10.36 -9.21
N VAL A 393 2.03 -11.27 -8.38
CA VAL A 393 3.36 -11.85 -8.57
C VAL A 393 3.32 -13.13 -9.41
N ASP A 394 4.08 -13.17 -10.51
CA ASP A 394 4.30 -14.38 -11.28
C ASP A 394 5.51 -15.18 -10.76
N LEU A 395 5.23 -16.25 -10.01
CA LEU A 395 6.26 -17.12 -9.45
C LEU A 395 7.15 -17.80 -10.51
N ARG A 396 6.65 -18.03 -11.73
CA ARG A 396 7.45 -18.66 -12.80
C ARG A 396 8.51 -17.70 -13.33
N LYS A 397 8.14 -16.43 -13.51
CA LYS A 397 9.07 -15.37 -13.90
C LYS A 397 10.05 -15.06 -12.78
N LEU A 398 9.59 -15.05 -11.52
CA LEU A 398 10.48 -14.93 -10.35
C LEU A 398 11.54 -16.05 -10.32
N LYS A 399 11.12 -17.31 -10.50
CA LYS A 399 12.02 -18.47 -10.58
C LYS A 399 13.02 -18.33 -11.72
N ARG A 400 12.56 -17.94 -12.92
CA ARG A 400 13.43 -17.72 -14.09
C ARG A 400 14.47 -16.65 -13.80
N ASN A 401 14.07 -15.51 -13.25
CA ASN A 401 14.97 -14.39 -12.98
C ASN A 401 15.99 -14.76 -11.89
N GLY A 402 15.56 -15.47 -10.84
CA GLY A 402 16.48 -16.04 -9.84
C GLY A 402 17.49 -17.02 -10.44
N MET A 403 17.05 -17.89 -11.36
CA MET A 403 17.93 -18.82 -12.08
C MET A 403 18.95 -18.11 -12.97
N ILE A 404 18.56 -17.02 -13.65
CA ILE A 404 19.48 -16.20 -14.45
C ILE A 404 20.60 -15.63 -13.56
N VAL A 405 20.23 -15.05 -12.42
CA VAL A 405 21.19 -14.46 -11.47
C VAL A 405 22.10 -15.54 -10.87
N ALA A 406 21.54 -16.68 -10.45
CA ALA A 406 22.31 -17.78 -9.89
C ALA A 406 23.34 -18.32 -10.88
N GLU A 407 22.93 -18.62 -12.12
CA GLU A 407 23.81 -19.16 -13.15
C GLU A 407 24.90 -18.16 -13.54
N ALA A 408 24.55 -16.87 -13.69
CA ALA A 408 25.52 -15.82 -13.97
C ALA A 408 26.57 -15.69 -12.87
N LEU A 409 26.16 -15.73 -11.60
CA LEU A 409 27.07 -15.70 -10.44
C LEU A 409 27.99 -16.92 -10.42
N ALA A 410 27.45 -18.14 -10.59
CA ALA A 410 28.28 -19.33 -10.60
C ALA A 410 29.28 -19.32 -11.76
N ARG A 411 28.88 -18.88 -12.96
CA ARG A 411 29.80 -18.75 -14.09
C ARG A 411 30.93 -17.78 -13.82
N TYR A 412 30.60 -16.62 -13.25
CA TYR A 412 31.58 -15.62 -12.88
C TYR A 412 32.57 -16.16 -11.84
N MET A 413 32.07 -16.82 -10.79
CA MET A 413 32.90 -17.27 -9.66
C MET A 413 33.79 -18.47 -9.97
N TYR A 414 33.34 -19.39 -10.83
CA TYR A 414 34.11 -20.59 -11.21
C TYR A 414 34.82 -20.45 -12.56
N ASN A 415 34.78 -19.26 -13.18
CA ASN A 415 35.29 -18.99 -14.53
C ASN A 415 34.88 -20.08 -15.54
N LEU A 416 33.57 -20.32 -15.68
CA LEU A 416 33.04 -21.40 -16.52
C LEU A 416 32.97 -21.06 -18.01
N SER A 417 33.37 -19.84 -18.40
CA SER A 417 33.38 -19.38 -19.79
C SER A 417 34.16 -20.31 -20.71
N ASP A 418 35.25 -20.90 -20.22
CA ASP A 418 36.12 -21.78 -20.99
C ASP A 418 35.59 -23.22 -21.11
N LYS A 419 34.58 -23.61 -20.31
CA LYS A 419 34.12 -25.00 -20.18
C LYS A 419 32.93 -25.36 -21.06
N GLY A 420 32.38 -24.40 -21.79
CA GLY A 420 31.26 -24.60 -22.72
C GLY A 420 30.15 -23.58 -22.55
N SER A 421 29.14 -23.65 -23.41
CA SER A 421 28.07 -22.65 -23.38
C SER A 421 27.24 -22.78 -22.09
N PRO A 422 26.66 -21.68 -21.57
CA PRO A 422 25.24 -21.64 -21.68
C PRO A 422 24.36 -22.77 -21.20
N LYS A 423 23.97 -23.47 -22.25
CA LYS A 423 22.92 -24.47 -22.27
C LYS A 423 23.49 -25.82 -21.85
N ASP A 424 24.76 -26.02 -22.10
CA ASP A 424 25.46 -27.29 -21.98
C ASP A 424 25.93 -27.52 -20.55
N VAL A 425 26.54 -26.50 -19.94
CA VAL A 425 27.02 -26.54 -18.56
C VAL A 425 26.07 -25.74 -17.68
N GLN A 426 25.18 -26.45 -16.98
CA GLN A 426 24.24 -25.90 -16.01
C GLN A 426 24.65 -26.31 -14.60
N VAL A 427 24.97 -25.34 -13.76
CA VAL A 427 25.39 -25.60 -12.38
C VAL A 427 24.18 -25.97 -11.51
N PHE A 428 23.07 -25.27 -11.70
CA PHE A 428 21.86 -25.42 -10.89
C PHE A 428 20.81 -26.25 -11.65
N LYS A 429 20.86 -27.58 -11.49
CA LYS A 429 19.89 -28.52 -12.08
C LYS A 429 19.43 -29.56 -11.07
N GLY A 430 18.17 -30.02 -11.19
CA GLY A 430 17.62 -31.08 -10.34
C GLY A 430 17.48 -30.64 -8.88
N GLN A 431 18.23 -31.27 -7.97
CA GLN A 431 18.18 -30.95 -6.52
C GLN A 431 18.79 -29.59 -6.15
N MET A 432 19.52 -28.97 -7.09
CA MET A 432 20.13 -27.64 -6.97
C MET A 432 19.30 -26.56 -7.68
N GLU A 433 18.06 -26.85 -8.06
CA GLU A 433 17.17 -25.87 -8.69
C GLU A 433 16.40 -25.04 -7.65
N PHE A 434 15.81 -23.93 -8.10
CA PHE A 434 14.77 -23.20 -7.38
C PHE A 434 13.50 -24.05 -7.31
N HIS A 435 13.00 -24.27 -6.09
CA HIS A 435 11.79 -25.07 -5.85
C HIS A 435 10.55 -24.18 -5.80
N ASP A 436 9.53 -24.50 -6.60
CA ASP A 436 8.31 -23.70 -6.70
C ASP A 436 7.56 -23.63 -5.36
N GLY A 437 7.46 -24.75 -4.64
CA GLY A 437 6.81 -24.79 -3.32
C GLY A 437 7.51 -23.91 -2.28
N ARG A 438 8.85 -23.82 -2.33
CA ARG A 438 9.62 -22.98 -1.41
C ARG A 438 9.48 -21.50 -1.77
N LEU A 439 9.54 -21.15 -3.06
CA LEU A 439 9.30 -19.79 -3.52
C LEU A 439 7.91 -19.29 -3.10
N SER A 440 6.88 -20.12 -3.28
CA SER A 440 5.53 -19.81 -2.83
C SER A 440 5.44 -19.63 -1.31
N SER A 441 6.11 -20.49 -0.53
CA SER A 441 6.16 -20.39 0.93
C SER A 441 6.87 -19.12 1.40
N LEU A 442 8.03 -18.78 0.82
CA LEU A 442 8.78 -17.58 1.18
C LEU A 442 7.99 -16.32 0.86
N MET A 443 7.39 -16.26 -0.34
CA MET A 443 6.52 -15.16 -0.73
C MET A 443 5.32 -15.03 0.21
N SER A 444 4.66 -16.14 0.56
CA SER A 444 3.53 -16.14 1.50
C SER A 444 3.92 -15.62 2.88
N VAL A 445 5.11 -15.98 3.39
CA VAL A 445 5.63 -15.47 4.67
C VAL A 445 5.92 -13.97 4.57
N LEU A 446 6.61 -13.53 3.51
CA LEU A 446 6.94 -12.11 3.31
C LEU A 446 5.69 -11.23 3.11
N THR A 447 4.61 -11.77 2.55
CA THR A 447 3.35 -11.04 2.35
C THR A 447 2.32 -11.31 3.45
N SER A 448 2.66 -12.04 4.51
CA SER A 448 1.73 -12.35 5.61
C SER A 448 1.43 -11.12 6.49
N VAL A 449 2.36 -10.16 6.51
CA VAL A 449 2.34 -8.96 7.33
C VAL A 449 2.77 -7.77 6.46
N PRO A 450 2.18 -6.56 6.60
CA PRO A 450 2.68 -5.37 5.92
C PRO A 450 4.12 -5.04 6.35
N ARG A 451 4.98 -4.63 5.43
CA ARG A 451 6.42 -4.43 5.67
C ARG A 451 6.87 -2.97 5.63
N ALA A 452 5.97 -2.06 5.99
CA ALA A 452 6.31 -0.65 6.06
C ALA A 452 7.33 -0.41 7.18
N SER A 453 8.36 0.39 6.93
CA SER A 453 9.47 0.61 7.88
C SER A 453 9.01 1.11 9.25
N GLN A 454 7.86 1.76 9.34
CA GLN A 454 7.33 2.28 10.61
C GLN A 454 6.80 1.18 11.54
N LEU A 455 6.48 0.00 11.01
CA LEU A 455 5.88 -1.10 11.76
C LEU A 455 6.90 -2.18 12.14
N LEU A 456 8.00 -2.27 11.39
CA LEU A 456 8.98 -3.37 11.45
C LEU A 456 9.64 -3.57 12.83
N ASP A 457 9.83 -2.50 13.61
CA ASP A 457 10.51 -2.54 14.92
C ASP A 457 9.53 -2.59 16.11
N ARG A 458 8.25 -2.30 15.89
CA ARG A 458 7.28 -2.04 16.96
C ARG A 458 6.36 -3.21 17.25
N GLU A 459 5.78 -3.74 16.18
CA GLU A 459 4.72 -4.74 16.30
C GLU A 459 5.35 -6.14 16.43
N PRO A 460 4.86 -6.99 17.36
CA PRO A 460 5.48 -8.28 17.64
C PRO A 460 5.50 -9.21 16.42
N SER A 461 4.46 -9.16 15.59
CA SER A 461 4.38 -9.93 14.33
C SER A 461 5.43 -9.50 13.32
N HIS A 462 5.80 -8.23 13.28
CA HIS A 462 6.76 -7.70 12.32
C HIS A 462 8.19 -7.94 12.80
N VAL A 463 8.44 -7.80 14.11
CA VAL A 463 9.71 -8.21 14.73
C VAL A 463 9.94 -9.71 14.52
N LEU A 464 8.90 -10.52 14.65
CA LEU A 464 8.96 -11.96 14.36
C LEU A 464 9.36 -12.23 12.91
N LEU A 465 8.84 -11.48 11.93
CA LEU A 465 9.24 -11.60 10.53
C LEU A 465 10.74 -11.34 10.35
N VAL A 466 11.27 -10.25 10.90
CA VAL A 466 12.71 -9.92 10.81
C VAL A 466 13.56 -11.00 11.50
N SER A 467 13.13 -11.50 12.67
CA SER A 467 13.82 -12.59 13.35
C SER A 467 13.77 -13.92 12.58
N SER A 468 12.71 -14.15 11.80
CA SER A 468 12.58 -15.32 10.94
C SER A 468 13.54 -15.23 9.75
N LEU A 469 13.75 -14.04 9.18
CA LEU A 469 14.77 -13.79 8.16
C LEU A 469 16.18 -14.01 8.72
N GLU A 470 16.43 -13.53 9.94
CA GLU A 470 17.70 -13.77 10.65
C GLU A 470 17.93 -15.28 10.88
N HIS A 471 16.88 -16.02 11.23
CA HIS A 471 16.98 -17.48 11.40
C HIS A 471 17.27 -18.21 10.07
N GLU A 472 16.63 -17.81 8.96
CA GLU A 472 16.96 -18.34 7.63
C GLU A 472 18.41 -18.02 7.25
N PHE A 473 18.92 -16.83 7.57
CA PHE A 473 20.33 -16.50 7.40
C PHE A 473 21.23 -17.42 8.23
N LYS A 474 20.96 -17.61 9.53
CA LYS A 474 21.74 -18.50 10.40
C LYS A 474 21.74 -19.97 9.94
N ARG A 475 20.69 -20.38 9.22
CA ARG A 475 20.58 -21.74 8.68
C ARG A 475 21.49 -21.99 7.49
N TYR A 476 21.69 -21.00 6.62
CA TYR A 476 22.42 -21.17 5.35
C TYR A 476 23.78 -20.45 5.30
N LEU A 477 23.95 -19.38 6.06
CA LEU A 477 25.14 -18.53 6.01
C LEU A 477 25.99 -18.72 7.27
N GLN A 478 27.26 -18.34 7.17
CA GLN A 478 28.18 -18.26 8.31
C GLN A 478 28.28 -16.79 8.76
N GLN A 479 28.76 -16.55 9.98
CA GLN A 479 29.01 -15.20 10.51
C GLN A 479 27.82 -14.25 10.32
N VAL A 480 26.67 -14.61 10.89
CA VAL A 480 25.45 -13.80 10.76
C VAL A 480 25.41 -12.73 11.83
N TYR A 481 25.33 -11.47 11.41
CA TYR A 481 25.26 -10.30 12.28
C TYR A 481 23.95 -9.54 12.09
N ARG A 482 23.43 -9.02 13.20
CA ARG A 482 22.25 -8.13 13.22
C ARG A 482 22.70 -6.75 13.64
N HIS A 483 22.72 -5.83 12.69
CA HIS A 483 23.03 -4.42 12.91
C HIS A 483 21.72 -3.69 13.19
N THR A 484 21.58 -3.10 14.38
CA THR A 484 20.38 -2.37 14.78
C THR A 484 20.75 -0.91 14.97
N PHE A 485 20.35 -0.08 14.01
CA PHE A 485 20.60 1.35 14.03
C PHE A 485 19.44 2.09 14.68
N GLN A 486 19.69 2.74 15.83
CA GLN A 486 18.74 3.66 16.44
C GLN A 486 18.93 5.07 15.89
N GLN A 487 17.83 5.75 15.61
CA GLN A 487 17.87 7.13 15.12
C GLN A 487 18.32 8.10 16.22
N ASP A 488 19.11 9.11 15.81
CA ASP A 488 19.46 10.22 16.70
C ASP A 488 18.20 11.03 17.03
N LYS A 489 18.05 11.38 18.31
CA LYS A 489 16.92 12.15 18.84
C LYS A 489 17.01 13.64 18.47
N ARG A 490 18.22 14.16 18.20
CA ARG A 490 18.43 15.59 17.93
C ARG A 490 18.25 15.94 16.45
N ASP A 491 18.81 15.12 15.56
CA ASP A 491 18.71 15.32 14.11
C ASP A 491 18.43 13.99 13.39
N PRO A 492 17.18 13.51 13.45
CA PRO A 492 16.79 12.26 12.81
C PRO A 492 16.76 12.39 11.28
N ASP A 493 17.42 11.46 10.57
CA ASP A 493 17.35 11.33 9.10
C ASP A 493 15.89 11.14 8.63
N ILE A 494 15.06 10.51 9.45
CA ILE A 494 13.63 10.34 9.19
C ILE A 494 12.81 10.38 10.48
N THR A 495 11.65 11.01 10.43
CA THR A 495 10.69 11.03 11.56
C THR A 495 9.37 10.44 11.13
N PHE A 496 8.90 9.44 11.87
CA PHE A 496 7.59 8.85 11.70
C PHE A 496 6.62 9.39 12.75
N PHE A 497 5.33 9.18 12.53
CA PHE A 497 4.26 9.65 13.42
C PHE A 497 3.32 8.51 13.80
N ASP A 498 2.76 8.57 15.01
CA ASP A 498 1.82 7.57 15.51
C ASP A 498 0.42 7.69 14.88
N GLN A 499 -0.52 6.84 15.34
CA GLN A 499 -1.92 6.81 14.90
C GLN A 499 -2.14 6.44 13.43
N MET A 500 -1.50 5.36 12.98
CA MET A 500 -1.66 4.85 11.61
C MET A 500 -2.89 3.97 11.42
N ASN A 501 -3.37 3.32 12.47
CA ASN A 501 -4.64 2.59 12.51
C ASN A 501 -5.56 3.28 13.53
N GLN A 502 -6.81 3.52 13.14
CA GLN A 502 -7.79 4.17 14.00
C GLN A 502 -9.15 3.51 13.86
N PRO A 503 -9.85 3.21 14.97
CA PRO A 503 -11.25 2.82 14.89
C PRO A 503 -12.08 4.04 14.49
N ILE A 504 -12.91 3.85 13.47
CA ILE A 504 -13.85 4.83 12.95
C ILE A 504 -15.26 4.28 13.13
N VAL A 505 -16.15 5.13 13.65
CA VAL A 505 -17.58 4.83 13.76
C VAL A 505 -18.33 5.64 12.71
N MET A 506 -19.11 4.96 11.89
CA MET A 506 -20.04 5.56 10.96
C MET A 506 -21.45 5.32 11.45
N TYR A 507 -22.16 6.39 11.80
CA TYR A 507 -23.53 6.31 12.33
C TYR A 507 -24.51 7.03 11.42
N ARG A 508 -25.75 6.55 11.46
CA ARG A 508 -26.86 7.10 10.68
C ARG A 508 -27.48 8.25 11.45
N VAL A 509 -27.49 9.44 10.85
CA VAL A 509 -27.99 10.68 11.42
C VAL A 509 -29.26 11.11 10.70
N LYS A 510 -30.20 11.63 11.49
CA LYS A 510 -31.40 12.26 10.96
C LYS A 510 -31.04 13.60 10.30
N PRO A 511 -31.53 13.90 9.09
CA PRO A 511 -31.30 15.20 8.47
C PRO A 511 -31.85 16.34 9.33
N ALA A 512 -31.14 17.47 9.41
CA ALA A 512 -31.60 18.65 10.14
C ALA A 512 -32.97 19.17 9.66
N ALA A 513 -33.32 18.92 8.39
CA ALA A 513 -34.61 19.29 7.82
C ALA A 513 -35.78 18.43 8.32
N PHE A 514 -35.51 17.26 8.92
CA PHE A 514 -36.55 16.39 9.49
C PHE A 514 -37.31 17.07 10.63
N ASP A 515 -36.60 17.80 11.50
CA ASP A 515 -37.24 18.49 12.63
C ASP A 515 -38.15 19.63 12.16
N LEU A 516 -37.78 20.31 11.06
CA LEU A 516 -38.63 21.33 10.43
C LEU A 516 -39.89 20.70 9.82
N PHE A 517 -39.74 19.55 9.16
CA PHE A 517 -40.88 18.78 8.62
C PHE A 517 -41.81 18.32 9.74
N LEU A 518 -41.26 17.76 10.82
CA LEU A 518 -42.02 17.34 11.99
C LEU A 518 -42.76 18.53 12.63
N GLY A 519 -42.09 19.68 12.76
CA GLY A 519 -42.73 20.92 13.19
C GLY A 519 -43.88 21.35 12.30
N GLY A 520 -43.72 21.23 10.98
CA GLY A 520 -44.78 21.47 9.99
C GLY A 520 -45.96 20.51 10.15
N CYS A 521 -45.70 19.21 10.35
CA CYS A 521 -46.73 18.21 10.61
C CYS A 521 -47.49 18.49 11.92
N ILE A 522 -46.78 18.87 12.98
CA ILE A 522 -47.39 19.24 14.27
C ILE A 522 -48.27 20.49 14.11
N ALA A 523 -47.79 21.52 13.40
CA ALA A 523 -48.56 22.72 13.12
C ALA A 523 -49.82 22.43 12.29
N ALA A 524 -49.70 21.61 11.25
CA ALA A 524 -50.83 21.18 10.44
C ALA A 524 -51.84 20.37 11.26
N TYR A 525 -51.38 19.45 12.11
CA TYR A 525 -52.23 18.68 13.00
C TYR A 525 -53.01 19.59 13.97
N LEU A 526 -52.32 20.51 14.64
CA LEU A 526 -52.96 21.48 15.54
C LEU A 526 -53.95 22.38 14.79
N GLY A 527 -53.62 22.80 13.57
CA GLY A 527 -54.51 23.57 12.71
C GLY A 527 -55.79 22.80 12.34
N ILE A 528 -55.66 21.52 11.98
CA ILE A 528 -56.81 20.64 11.68
C ILE A 528 -57.66 20.44 12.92
N VAL A 529 -57.06 20.17 14.08
CA VAL A 529 -57.79 20.00 15.35
C VAL A 529 -58.52 21.28 15.73
N TYR A 530 -57.86 22.44 15.63
CA TYR A 530 -58.47 23.74 15.91
C TYR A 530 -59.65 24.02 14.96
N TYR A 531 -59.48 23.78 13.66
CA TYR A 531 -60.54 23.92 12.67
C TYR A 531 -61.70 22.95 12.92
N ALA A 532 -61.41 21.71 13.31
CA ALA A 532 -62.43 20.73 13.66
C ALA A 532 -63.24 21.16 14.90
N ILE A 533 -62.59 21.75 15.91
CA ILE A 533 -63.26 22.29 17.12
C ILE A 533 -64.14 23.50 16.75
N GLN A 534 -63.64 24.45 15.96
CA GLN A 534 -64.41 25.62 15.54
C GLN A 534 -65.65 25.23 14.73
N ASN A 535 -65.51 24.30 13.79
CA ASN A 535 -66.61 23.84 12.95
C ASN A 535 -67.45 22.73 13.61
N PHE A 536 -67.15 22.34 14.86
CA PHE A 536 -67.91 21.31 15.56
C PHE A 536 -69.37 21.75 15.80
N GLY A 537 -69.61 23.04 16.01
CA GLY A 537 -70.96 23.61 16.12
C GLY A 537 -71.77 23.47 14.82
N ASP A 538 -71.15 23.75 13.68
CA ASP A 538 -71.78 23.61 12.36
C ASP A 538 -71.95 22.14 11.94
N LEU A 539 -71.02 21.27 12.34
CA LEU A 539 -71.12 19.84 12.14
C LEU A 539 -72.27 19.26 13.00
N TYR A 540 -72.41 19.71 14.25
CA TYR A 540 -73.46 19.30 15.17
C TYR A 540 -74.85 19.76 14.70
N THR A 541 -74.98 20.99 14.19
CA THR A 541 -76.24 21.48 13.62
C THR A 541 -76.63 20.74 12.34
N LYS A 542 -75.67 20.44 11.44
CA LYS A 542 -75.91 19.61 10.24
C LYS A 542 -76.26 18.16 10.57
N LEU A 543 -75.61 17.56 11.57
CA LEU A 543 -75.96 16.22 12.07
C LEU A 543 -77.34 16.20 12.72
N LYS A 544 -77.71 17.21 13.50
CA LYS A 544 -79.05 17.36 14.09
C LYS A 544 -80.13 17.53 13.02
N ALA A 545 -79.83 18.26 11.95
CA ALA A 545 -80.72 18.40 10.79
C ALA A 545 -80.90 17.07 10.02
N ALA A 546 -79.81 16.31 9.82
CA ALA A 546 -79.86 14.99 9.17
C ALA A 546 -80.58 13.91 9.99
N VAL A 547 -80.53 13.99 11.34
CA VAL A 547 -81.32 13.10 12.21
C VAL A 547 -82.80 13.48 12.19
N LYS A 548 -83.14 14.78 12.12
CA LYS A 548 -84.53 15.23 11.96
C LYS A 548 -85.16 14.79 10.63
N SER A 549 -84.41 14.77 9.52
CA SER A 549 -84.94 14.33 8.22
C SER A 549 -85.12 12.80 8.11
N LYS A 550 -84.74 12.03 9.13
CA LYS A 550 -84.90 10.57 9.19
C LYS A 550 -86.06 10.15 10.11
N HIS A 551 -86.74 11.12 10.72
CA HIS A 551 -87.94 10.95 11.56
C HIS A 551 -89.18 11.66 10.95
N GLN A 552 -89.06 12.14 9.71
CA GLN A 552 -90.15 12.32 8.76
C GLN A 552 -90.01 11.23 7.71
#